data_AF-F4L2K3-F1
#
_entry.id   AF-F4L2K3-F1
#
_cell.length_a   1.000
_cell.length_b   1.000
_cell.length_c   1.000
_cell.angle_alpha   90.00
_cell.angle_beta   90.00
_cell.angle_gamma   90.00
#
_symmetry.space_group_name_H-M   'P 1'
#
loop_
_entity.id
_entity.type
_entity.pdbx_description
1 polymer ?
#
loop_
_entity_poly.entity_id
_entity_poly.type
_entity_poly.pdbx_seq_one_letter_code
_entity_poly.pdbx_strand_id
1 'polypeptide(L)'
;MSAESLKLSLKRESIKNPGKVLQTLQQVFAANPDEFNALILLSQDQERILKDEILGLKDASFETRKNALNNRLLSLIDRIREEDASAYVLAESRFQKILVVCKMAERQTFMEKLLPPSRWKSVHIDCSQLPLHPTRTQEYELIIFDNYPFDTDQGQHTLLRHYLAPEHPYLLYFGTQLPFLNDYPEKVYFSNSIFSFHSRLQEMVNYLQNISAVLGTKP
;
A
#
# COMPACT_ATOMS: atom_id res chain seq x y z
N MET A 1 10.33 -8.98 -3.86
CA MET A 1 9.41 -9.81 -4.65
C MET A 1 10.06 -9.94 -6.01
N SER A 2 10.36 -11.17 -6.45
CA SER A 2 10.96 -11.44 -7.77
C SER A 2 9.87 -11.51 -8.86
N ALA A 3 10.24 -11.39 -10.14
CA ALA A 3 9.27 -11.54 -11.23
C ALA A 3 8.55 -12.89 -11.16
N GLU A 4 9.25 -13.98 -10.87
CA GLU A 4 8.64 -15.31 -10.75
C GLU A 4 7.56 -15.38 -9.65
N SER A 5 7.82 -14.74 -8.49
CA SER A 5 6.83 -14.70 -7.42
C SER A 5 5.59 -13.86 -7.78
N LEU A 6 5.79 -12.76 -8.53
CA LEU A 6 4.71 -11.92 -9.03
C LEU A 6 3.88 -12.65 -10.10
N LYS A 7 4.54 -13.30 -11.08
CA LYS A 7 3.89 -14.12 -12.12
C LYS A 7 3.00 -15.19 -11.51
N LEU A 8 3.53 -15.94 -10.54
CA LEU A 8 2.77 -17.02 -9.88
C LEU A 8 1.55 -16.47 -9.13
N SER A 9 1.68 -15.32 -8.47
CA SER A 9 0.57 -14.64 -7.80
C SER A 9 -0.52 -14.22 -8.80
N LEU A 10 -0.14 -13.57 -9.89
CA LEU A 10 -1.08 -13.11 -10.92
C LEU A 10 -1.79 -14.26 -11.63
N LYS A 11 -1.08 -15.37 -11.93
CA LYS A 11 -1.71 -16.58 -12.51
C LYS A 11 -2.74 -17.23 -11.59
N ARG A 12 -2.54 -17.17 -10.27
CA ARG A 12 -3.53 -17.67 -9.31
C ARG A 12 -4.74 -16.74 -9.22
N GLU A 13 -4.49 -15.44 -9.25
CA GLU A 13 -5.53 -14.42 -9.17
C GLU A 13 -6.37 -14.35 -10.46
N SER A 14 -5.80 -14.66 -11.64
CA SER A 14 -6.50 -14.60 -12.92
C SER A 14 -7.68 -15.57 -13.00
N ILE A 15 -7.66 -16.66 -12.23
CA ILE A 15 -8.76 -17.62 -12.12
C ILE A 15 -9.95 -17.01 -11.36
N LYS A 16 -9.67 -16.17 -10.36
CA LYS A 16 -10.67 -15.61 -9.45
C LYS A 16 -11.19 -14.26 -9.91
N ASN A 17 -10.28 -13.39 -10.34
CA ASN A 17 -10.56 -12.01 -10.66
C ASN A 17 -9.63 -11.50 -11.77
N PRO A 18 -9.94 -11.82 -13.05
CA PRO A 18 -9.12 -11.37 -14.18
C PRO A 18 -9.09 -9.84 -14.32
N GLY A 19 -10.14 -9.12 -13.89
CA GLY A 19 -10.17 -7.65 -13.92
C GLY A 19 -9.12 -7.02 -12.99
N LYS A 20 -8.97 -7.56 -11.77
CA LYS A 20 -7.92 -7.12 -10.84
C LYS A 20 -6.52 -7.40 -11.38
N VAL A 21 -6.32 -8.54 -12.05
CA VAL A 21 -5.04 -8.87 -12.69
C VAL A 21 -4.69 -7.86 -13.77
N LEU A 22 -5.65 -7.46 -14.61
CA LEU A 22 -5.42 -6.44 -15.64
C LEU A 22 -5.04 -5.09 -15.03
N GLN A 23 -5.69 -4.67 -13.94
CA GLN A 23 -5.30 -3.46 -13.20
C GLN A 23 -3.87 -3.55 -12.65
N THR A 24 -3.48 -4.69 -12.06
CA THR A 24 -2.11 -4.87 -11.58
C THR A 24 -1.11 -4.87 -12.75
N LEU A 25 -1.43 -5.51 -13.88
CA LEU A 25 -0.58 -5.49 -15.08
C LEU A 25 -0.41 -4.07 -15.64
N GLN A 26 -1.40 -3.18 -15.50
CA GLN A 26 -1.27 -1.78 -15.94
C GLN A 26 -0.17 -1.07 -15.14
N GLN A 27 -0.07 -1.37 -13.85
CA GLN A 27 0.98 -0.84 -12.98
C GLN A 27 2.34 -1.48 -13.28
N VAL A 28 2.36 -2.79 -13.56
CA VAL A 28 3.60 -3.52 -13.90
C VAL A 28 4.20 -3.03 -15.20
N PHE A 29 3.38 -2.85 -16.24
CA PHE A 29 3.83 -2.41 -17.56
C PHE A 29 3.77 -0.89 -17.75
N ALA A 30 3.57 -0.10 -16.69
CA ALA A 30 3.49 1.36 -16.80
C ALA A 30 4.74 1.98 -17.46
N ALA A 31 5.90 1.35 -17.29
CA ALA A 31 7.17 1.77 -17.88
C ALA A 31 7.51 1.06 -19.21
N ASN A 32 6.65 0.16 -19.71
CA ASN A 32 6.88 -0.67 -20.89
C ASN A 32 5.76 -0.46 -21.92
N PRO A 33 5.92 0.49 -22.87
CA PRO A 33 4.86 0.90 -23.78
C PRO A 33 4.29 -0.24 -24.64
N ASP A 34 5.12 -1.18 -25.07
CA ASP A 34 4.69 -2.26 -25.96
C ASP A 34 3.75 -3.23 -25.24
N GLU A 35 4.13 -3.68 -24.05
CA GLU A 35 3.28 -4.57 -23.24
C GLU A 35 2.07 -3.82 -22.68
N PHE A 36 2.20 -2.53 -22.37
CA PHE A 36 1.08 -1.67 -21.98
C PHE A 36 0.03 -1.56 -23.08
N ASN A 37 0.44 -1.36 -24.33
CA ASN A 37 -0.48 -1.31 -25.48
C ASN A 37 -1.20 -2.65 -25.69
N ALA A 38 -0.48 -3.77 -25.56
CA ALA A 38 -1.08 -5.10 -25.63
C ALA A 38 -2.12 -5.33 -24.51
N LEU A 39 -1.87 -4.78 -23.33
CA LEU A 39 -2.78 -4.83 -22.19
C LEU A 39 -4.04 -3.98 -22.39
N ILE A 40 -3.93 -2.81 -23.00
CA ILE A 40 -5.10 -1.96 -23.33
C ILE A 40 -6.06 -2.70 -24.26
N LEU A 41 -5.54 -3.33 -25.31
CA LEU A 41 -6.35 -4.13 -26.23
C LEU A 41 -7.04 -5.30 -25.50
N LEU A 42 -6.31 -5.97 -24.60
CA LEU A 42 -6.88 -7.08 -23.82
C LEU A 42 -7.96 -6.61 -22.84
N SER A 43 -7.81 -5.42 -22.27
CA SER A 43 -8.80 -4.82 -21.35
C SER A 43 -10.09 -4.48 -22.09
N GLN A 44 -9.99 -3.91 -23.30
CA GLN A 44 -11.15 -3.66 -24.17
C GLN A 44 -11.89 -4.94 -24.55
N ASP A 45 -11.14 -6.02 -24.89
CA ASP A 45 -11.74 -7.32 -25.17
C ASP A 45 -12.47 -7.89 -23.94
N GLN A 46 -11.93 -7.68 -22.74
CA GLN A 46 -12.58 -8.12 -21.50
C GLN A 46 -13.89 -7.37 -21.25
N GLU A 47 -13.90 -6.04 -21.38
CA GLU A 47 -15.10 -5.23 -21.22
C GLU A 47 -16.20 -5.66 -22.18
N ARG A 48 -15.84 -5.97 -23.43
CA ARG A 48 -16.78 -6.48 -24.42
C ARG A 48 -17.38 -7.82 -24.00
N ILE A 49 -16.57 -8.76 -23.52
CA ILE A 49 -17.06 -10.07 -23.03
C ILE A 49 -17.98 -9.89 -21.82
N LEU A 50 -17.62 -9.01 -20.88
CA LEU A 50 -18.46 -8.72 -19.71
C LEU A 50 -19.81 -8.11 -20.12
N LYS A 51 -19.80 -7.19 -21.09
CA LYS A 51 -21.03 -6.61 -21.65
C LYS A 51 -21.90 -7.66 -22.32
N ASP A 52 -21.32 -8.52 -23.15
CA ASP A 52 -22.03 -9.63 -23.80
C ASP A 52 -22.63 -10.60 -22.75
N GLU A 53 -21.91 -10.87 -21.67
CA GLU A 53 -22.37 -11.73 -20.57
C GLU A 53 -23.56 -11.11 -19.81
N ILE A 54 -23.49 -9.81 -19.48
CA ILE A 54 -24.58 -9.07 -18.82
C ILE A 54 -25.84 -9.04 -19.69
N LEU A 55 -25.67 -8.89 -21.00
CA LEU A 55 -26.76 -8.89 -21.97
C LEU A 55 -27.29 -10.29 -22.29
N GLY A 56 -26.71 -11.36 -21.72
CA GLY A 56 -27.10 -12.73 -21.97
C GLY A 56 -26.77 -13.23 -23.38
N LEU A 57 -25.86 -12.56 -24.09
CA LEU A 57 -25.45 -12.88 -25.46
C LEU A 57 -24.38 -13.98 -25.45
N LYS A 58 -24.75 -15.16 -24.95
CA LYS A 58 -23.88 -16.35 -24.90
C LYS A 58 -24.10 -17.21 -26.15
N ASP A 59 -23.42 -16.85 -27.22
CA ASP A 59 -23.34 -17.66 -28.43
C ASP A 59 -22.22 -18.72 -28.33
N ALA A 60 -22.16 -19.63 -29.30
CA ALA A 60 -21.09 -20.64 -29.34
C ALA A 60 -19.67 -20.02 -29.43
N SER A 61 -19.56 -18.78 -29.91
CA SER A 61 -18.28 -18.06 -30.00
C SER A 61 -17.83 -17.42 -28.68
N PHE A 62 -18.76 -17.23 -27.72
CA PHE A 62 -18.49 -16.58 -26.44
C PHE A 62 -17.39 -17.31 -25.63
N GLU A 63 -17.53 -18.63 -25.45
CA GLU A 63 -16.55 -19.43 -24.70
C GLU A 63 -15.19 -19.48 -25.41
N THR A 64 -15.17 -19.50 -26.74
CA THR A 64 -13.93 -19.41 -27.52
C THR A 64 -13.23 -18.07 -27.30
N ARG A 65 -13.96 -16.96 -27.33
CA ARG A 65 -13.43 -15.61 -27.06
C ARG A 65 -12.92 -15.49 -25.63
N LYS A 66 -13.65 -16.02 -24.65
CA LYS A 66 -13.26 -16.03 -23.23
C LYS A 66 -11.97 -16.84 -22.99
N ASN A 67 -11.85 -18.02 -23.59
CA ASN A 67 -10.64 -18.82 -23.51
C ASN A 67 -9.45 -18.16 -24.20
N ALA A 68 -9.67 -17.52 -25.36
CA ALA A 68 -8.63 -16.76 -26.04
C ALA A 68 -8.14 -15.57 -25.19
N LEU A 69 -9.04 -14.86 -24.52
CA LEU A 69 -8.70 -13.79 -23.59
C LEU A 69 -7.86 -14.30 -22.42
N ASN A 70 -8.26 -15.41 -21.78
CA ASN A 70 -7.51 -16.01 -20.69
C ASN A 70 -6.10 -16.43 -21.12
N ASN A 71 -5.97 -17.04 -22.31
CA ASN A 71 -4.66 -17.43 -22.84
C ASN A 71 -3.77 -16.22 -23.12
N ARG A 72 -4.33 -15.13 -23.66
CA ARG A 72 -3.60 -13.87 -23.88
C ARG A 72 -3.20 -13.22 -22.56
N LEU A 73 -4.06 -13.23 -21.55
CA LEU A 73 -3.77 -12.74 -20.21
C LEU A 73 -2.59 -13.51 -19.58
N LEU A 74 -2.63 -14.85 -19.65
CA LEU A 74 -1.54 -15.68 -19.15
C LEU A 74 -0.24 -15.42 -19.91
N SER A 75 -0.31 -15.24 -21.23
CA SER A 75 0.86 -14.88 -22.04
C SER A 75 1.45 -13.53 -21.64
N LEU A 76 0.62 -12.51 -21.36
CA LEU A 76 1.11 -11.23 -20.85
C LEU A 76 1.77 -11.38 -19.47
N ILE A 77 1.20 -12.18 -18.57
CA ILE A 77 1.83 -12.46 -17.28
C ILE A 77 3.21 -13.11 -17.48
N ASP A 78 3.34 -14.04 -18.42
CA ASP A 78 4.62 -14.72 -18.68
C ASP A 78 5.70 -13.79 -19.23
N ARG A 79 5.30 -12.70 -19.91
CA ARG A 79 6.21 -11.68 -20.45
C ARG A 79 6.76 -10.70 -19.43
N ILE A 80 6.24 -10.68 -18.19
CA ILE A 80 6.79 -9.82 -17.13
C ILE A 80 8.29 -10.10 -16.97
N ARG A 81 9.11 -9.09 -17.19
CA ARG A 81 10.56 -9.19 -17.01
C ARG A 81 10.94 -8.81 -15.58
N GLU A 82 12.15 -9.16 -15.18
CA GLU A 82 12.66 -8.78 -13.85
C GLU A 82 12.76 -7.26 -13.70
N GLU A 83 13.01 -6.53 -14.80
CA GLU A 83 12.99 -5.06 -14.84
C GLU A 83 11.59 -4.48 -14.58
N ASP A 84 10.54 -5.03 -15.21
CA ASP A 84 9.15 -4.59 -15.00
C ASP A 84 8.70 -4.89 -13.57
N ALA A 85 9.00 -6.10 -13.08
CA ALA A 85 8.70 -6.49 -11.71
C ALA A 85 9.46 -5.64 -10.70
N SER A 86 10.73 -5.33 -10.96
CA SER A 86 11.55 -4.46 -10.11
C SER A 86 11.05 -3.02 -10.14
N ALA A 87 10.66 -2.50 -11.31
CA ALA A 87 10.09 -1.15 -11.44
C ALA A 87 8.74 -1.03 -10.73
N TYR A 88 7.87 -2.03 -10.88
CA TYR A 88 6.61 -2.16 -10.13
C TYR A 88 6.87 -2.19 -8.63
N VAL A 89 7.79 -3.07 -8.19
CA VAL A 89 8.17 -3.18 -6.79
C VAL A 89 8.79 -1.89 -6.28
N LEU A 90 9.60 -1.20 -7.09
CA LEU A 90 10.24 0.06 -6.74
C LEU A 90 9.23 1.20 -6.66
N ALA A 91 8.26 1.25 -7.56
CA ALA A 91 7.15 2.19 -7.54
C ALA A 91 6.25 1.95 -6.33
N GLU A 92 5.96 0.69 -5.99
CA GLU A 92 5.24 0.34 -4.77
C GLU A 92 6.07 0.58 -3.50
N SER A 93 7.40 0.38 -3.55
CA SER A 93 8.29 0.55 -2.39
C SER A 93 8.83 1.96 -2.21
N ARG A 94 8.59 2.88 -3.15
CA ARG A 94 9.15 4.24 -3.14
C ARG A 94 8.57 5.13 -2.04
N PHE A 95 7.51 4.69 -1.35
CA PHE A 95 6.62 5.58 -0.58
C PHE A 95 6.33 5.14 0.85
N GLN A 96 7.16 4.28 1.45
CA GLN A 96 6.86 3.76 2.79
C GLN A 96 8.07 3.80 3.72
N LYS A 97 8.71 4.96 3.89
CA LYS A 97 9.56 5.15 5.07
C LYS A 97 8.65 5.35 6.28
N ILE A 98 8.40 4.25 6.99
CA ILE A 98 7.54 4.23 8.18
C ILE A 98 8.41 4.23 9.42
N LEU A 99 8.19 5.19 10.31
CA LEU A 99 8.74 5.18 11.66
C LEU A 99 7.67 4.68 12.63
N VAL A 100 7.95 3.62 13.36
CA VAL A 100 7.13 3.18 14.49
C VAL A 100 7.78 3.68 15.76
N VAL A 101 7.05 4.49 16.52
CA VAL A 101 7.48 4.96 17.83
C VAL A 101 6.75 4.14 18.88
N CYS A 102 7.50 3.33 19.59
CA CYS A 102 7.03 2.53 20.71
C CYS A 102 7.48 3.17 22.02
N LYS A 103 6.55 3.34 22.96
CA LYS A 103 6.89 3.83 24.30
C LYS A 103 7.55 2.79 25.20
N MET A 104 7.58 1.53 24.79
CA MET A 104 8.18 0.43 25.53
C MET A 104 8.91 -0.51 24.58
N ALA A 105 10.06 -1.02 25.01
CA ALA A 105 10.88 -1.93 24.20
C ALA A 105 10.16 -3.28 23.96
N GLU A 106 9.36 -3.73 24.92
CA GLU A 106 8.58 -4.97 24.87
C GLU A 106 7.53 -4.95 23.75
N ARG A 107 7.15 -3.75 23.26
CA ARG A 107 6.20 -3.58 22.16
C ARG A 107 6.82 -3.78 20.79
N GLN A 108 8.14 -3.77 20.68
CA GLN A 108 8.85 -3.96 19.41
C GLN A 108 8.38 -5.24 18.69
N THR A 109 8.48 -6.40 19.35
CA THR A 109 8.09 -7.70 18.76
C THR A 109 6.62 -7.75 18.35
N PHE A 110 5.75 -7.03 19.06
CA PHE A 110 4.33 -6.94 18.70
C PHE A 110 4.15 -6.11 17.43
N MET A 111 4.81 -4.95 17.33
CA MET A 111 4.74 -4.09 16.16
C MET A 111 5.40 -4.71 14.92
N GLU A 112 6.50 -5.44 15.08
CA GLU A 112 7.12 -6.23 13.99
C GLU A 112 6.16 -7.27 13.40
N LYS A 113 5.35 -7.91 14.24
CA LYS A 113 4.33 -8.87 13.79
C LYS A 113 3.17 -8.18 13.05
N LEU A 114 2.80 -6.96 13.46
CA LEU A 114 1.81 -6.16 12.74
C LEU A 114 2.35 -5.62 11.42
N LEU A 115 3.66 -5.42 11.32
CA LEU A 115 4.30 -4.83 10.16
C LEU A 115 5.35 -5.78 9.58
N PRO A 116 4.94 -6.96 9.07
CA PRO A 116 5.90 -7.95 8.59
C PRO A 116 6.70 -7.39 7.40
N PRO A 117 8.03 -7.62 7.34
CA PRO A 117 8.89 -7.13 6.26
C PRO A 117 8.48 -7.62 4.86
N SER A 118 7.73 -8.72 4.79
CA SER A 118 7.16 -9.25 3.54
C SER A 118 6.12 -8.32 2.92
N ARG A 119 5.46 -7.48 3.71
CA ARG A 119 4.41 -6.55 3.29
C ARG A 119 4.84 -5.09 3.38
N TRP A 120 5.51 -4.71 4.47
CA TRP A 120 5.90 -3.33 4.74
C TRP A 120 7.41 -3.21 4.64
N LYS A 121 7.88 -2.48 3.63
CA LYS A 121 9.31 -2.24 3.42
C LYS A 121 9.72 -0.96 4.12
N SER A 122 10.97 -0.87 4.58
CA SER A 122 11.53 0.35 5.19
C SER A 122 10.83 0.83 6.47
N VAL A 123 10.38 -0.12 7.30
CA VAL A 123 9.89 0.17 8.66
C VAL A 123 11.06 0.27 9.62
N HIS A 124 11.18 1.41 10.31
CA HIS A 124 12.09 1.59 11.44
C HIS A 124 11.28 1.60 12.73
N ILE A 125 11.66 0.79 13.71
CA ILE A 125 11.01 0.79 15.02
C ILE A 125 11.96 1.42 16.03
N ASP A 126 11.52 2.52 16.63
CA ASP A 126 12.20 3.21 17.71
C ASP A 126 11.47 2.97 19.03
N CYS A 127 12.19 2.33 19.96
CA CYS A 127 11.75 2.06 21.33
C CYS A 127 12.54 2.87 22.36
N SER A 128 13.31 3.87 21.93
CA SER A 128 14.19 4.65 22.81
C SER A 128 13.45 5.54 23.80
N GLN A 129 12.17 5.84 23.51
CA GLN A 129 11.34 6.81 24.24
C GLN A 129 11.87 8.25 24.17
N LEU A 130 12.90 8.48 23.38
CA LEU A 130 13.49 9.80 23.18
C LEU A 130 12.95 10.41 21.89
N PRO A 131 12.69 11.73 21.86
CA PRO A 131 12.31 12.41 20.64
C PRO A 131 13.46 12.32 19.63
N LEU A 132 13.19 11.73 18.46
CA LEU A 132 14.11 11.78 17.33
C LEU A 132 14.35 13.22 16.90
N HIS A 133 15.57 13.54 16.47
CA HIS A 133 15.88 14.88 15.97
C HIS A 133 14.96 15.23 14.78
N PRO A 134 14.38 16.45 14.71
CA PRO A 134 13.39 16.81 13.69
C PRO A 134 13.81 16.52 12.25
N THR A 135 15.10 16.73 11.92
CA THR A 135 15.64 16.45 10.59
C THR A 135 15.56 14.96 10.22
N ARG A 136 15.72 14.06 11.20
CA ARG A 136 15.55 12.62 10.99
C ARG A 136 14.08 12.24 10.89
N THR A 137 13.22 12.89 11.68
CA THR A 137 11.77 12.66 11.65
C THR A 137 11.18 12.98 10.27
N GLN A 138 11.68 14.02 9.61
CA GLN A 138 11.26 14.43 8.26
C GLN A 138 11.71 13.47 7.14
N GLU A 139 12.65 12.56 7.40
CA GLU A 139 13.02 11.53 6.41
C GLU A 139 11.92 10.49 6.22
N TYR A 140 10.99 10.38 7.17
CA TYR A 140 9.86 9.45 7.13
C TYR A 140 8.64 10.12 6.49
N GLU A 141 7.76 9.31 5.93
CA GLU A 141 6.50 9.77 5.33
C GLU A 141 5.31 9.55 6.28
N LEU A 142 5.43 8.49 7.11
CA LEU A 142 4.42 8.10 8.07
C LEU A 142 5.07 7.75 9.40
N ILE A 143 4.48 8.25 10.49
CA ILE A 143 4.76 7.83 11.85
C ILE A 143 3.61 7.00 12.37
N ILE A 144 3.91 5.85 12.93
CA ILE A 144 2.98 5.05 13.72
C ILE A 144 3.35 5.23 15.18
N PHE A 145 2.48 5.86 15.96
CA PHE A 145 2.70 6.08 17.38
C PHE A 145 1.94 5.03 18.19
N ASP A 146 2.65 4.04 18.74
CA ASP A 146 2.07 3.01 19.62
C ASP A 146 1.97 3.56 21.05
N ASN A 147 0.77 4.00 21.44
CA ASN A 147 0.52 4.54 22.77
C ASN A 147 0.22 3.45 23.80
N TYR A 148 0.90 2.32 23.73
CA TYR A 148 0.84 1.29 24.76
C TYR A 148 2.12 1.31 25.62
N PRO A 149 2.00 1.31 26.96
CA PRO A 149 0.78 1.54 27.73
C PRO A 149 0.30 2.98 27.54
N PHE A 150 -1.00 3.21 27.75
CA PHE A 150 -1.57 4.55 27.64
C PHE A 150 -0.81 5.54 28.52
N ASP A 151 -0.65 6.76 28.04
CA ASP A 151 0.12 7.79 28.74
C ASP A 151 -0.28 7.95 30.19
N THR A 152 0.73 7.93 31.04
CA THR A 152 0.65 8.20 32.48
C THR A 152 1.31 9.54 32.82
N ASP A 153 1.76 10.31 31.82
CA ASP A 153 2.50 11.57 31.97
C ASP A 153 1.62 12.77 32.36
N GLN A 154 0.58 12.50 33.16
CA GLN A 154 -0.42 13.48 33.60
C GLN A 154 -1.14 14.18 32.42
N GLY A 155 -1.15 13.57 31.24
CA GLY A 155 -1.81 14.08 30.05
C GLY A 155 -1.00 15.13 29.27
N GLN A 156 0.32 15.21 29.50
CA GLN A 156 1.19 16.12 28.74
C GLN A 156 1.46 15.58 27.32
N HIS A 157 1.50 14.26 27.15
CA HIS A 157 1.80 13.55 25.91
C HIS A 157 3.07 14.08 25.21
N THR A 158 4.13 14.35 25.97
CA THR A 158 5.28 15.16 25.50
C THR A 158 5.95 14.56 24.26
N LEU A 159 6.16 13.24 24.25
CA LEU A 159 6.76 12.54 23.11
C LEU A 159 5.86 12.57 21.87
N LEU A 160 4.54 12.40 22.05
CA LEU A 160 3.58 12.48 20.95
C LEU A 160 3.54 13.90 20.37
N ARG A 161 3.52 14.93 21.22
CA ARG A 161 3.53 16.33 20.78
C ARG A 161 4.77 16.68 19.96
N HIS A 162 5.92 16.10 20.28
CA HIS A 162 7.13 16.24 19.47
C HIS A 162 6.92 15.78 18.03
N TYR A 163 6.30 14.61 17.83
CA TYR A 163 6.00 14.09 16.49
C TYR A 163 4.81 14.80 15.80
N LEU A 164 3.96 15.47 16.57
CA LEU A 164 2.88 16.31 16.04
C LEU A 164 3.37 17.70 15.58
N ALA A 165 4.47 18.21 16.09
CA ALA A 165 4.93 19.58 15.82
C ALA A 165 5.35 19.88 14.37
N PRO A 166 6.09 19.01 13.65
CA PRO A 166 6.39 19.21 12.23
C PRO A 166 5.13 19.16 11.35
N GLU A 167 5.10 19.74 10.16
CA GLU A 167 3.96 19.58 9.24
C GLU A 167 3.89 18.16 8.67
N HIS A 168 5.04 17.63 8.25
CA HIS A 168 5.25 16.23 7.85
C HIS A 168 6.26 15.56 8.78
N PRO A 169 6.16 14.24 9.02
CA PRO A 169 5.26 13.24 8.42
C PRO A 169 3.83 13.19 8.98
N TYR A 170 2.94 12.46 8.30
CA TYR A 170 1.61 12.11 8.81
C TYR A 170 1.71 11.11 9.97
N LEU A 171 0.70 11.07 10.83
CA LEU A 171 0.74 10.26 12.05
C LEU A 171 -0.47 9.34 12.16
N LEU A 172 -0.23 8.03 12.31
CA LEU A 172 -1.21 7.05 12.74
C LEU A 172 -1.03 6.81 14.24
N TYR A 173 -1.95 7.32 15.05
CA TYR A 173 -1.97 7.10 16.48
C TYR A 173 -2.70 5.79 16.80
N PHE A 174 -2.02 4.88 17.50
CA PHE A 174 -2.54 3.59 17.90
C PHE A 174 -2.72 3.51 19.42
N GLY A 175 -3.98 3.56 19.88
CA GLY A 175 -4.29 3.54 21.31
C GLY A 175 -5.70 4.04 21.64
N THR A 176 -5.88 4.60 22.84
CA THR A 176 -7.14 5.24 23.25
C THR A 176 -7.21 6.66 22.71
N GLN A 177 -8.38 7.07 22.17
CA GLN A 177 -8.54 8.38 21.54
C GLN A 177 -8.25 9.49 22.53
N LEU A 178 -7.39 10.44 22.11
CA LEU A 178 -7.05 11.62 22.88
C LEU A 178 -7.79 12.82 22.28
N PRO A 179 -8.58 13.58 23.07
CA PRO A 179 -9.39 14.68 22.54
C PRO A 179 -8.61 15.73 21.75
N PHE A 180 -7.38 16.08 22.16
CA PHE A 180 -6.58 17.09 21.48
C PHE A 180 -6.06 16.66 20.10
N LEU A 181 -6.15 15.37 19.75
CA LEU A 181 -5.79 14.92 18.39
C LEU A 181 -6.80 15.43 17.35
N ASN A 182 -8.00 15.84 17.78
CA ASN A 182 -8.98 16.46 16.91
C ASN A 182 -8.53 17.83 16.39
N ASP A 183 -7.51 18.44 16.99
CA ASP A 183 -6.89 19.69 16.50
C ASP A 183 -6.00 19.45 15.27
N TYR A 184 -5.75 18.18 14.90
CA TYR A 184 -4.89 17.77 13.78
C TYR A 184 -5.63 16.90 12.75
N PRO A 185 -6.79 17.33 12.22
CA PRO A 185 -7.67 16.48 11.41
C PRO A 185 -7.04 16.05 10.08
N GLU A 186 -6.11 16.83 9.52
CA GLU A 186 -5.46 16.55 8.25
C GLU A 186 -4.18 15.71 8.41
N LYS A 187 -3.65 15.63 9.63
CA LYS A 187 -2.35 15.01 9.91
C LYS A 187 -2.47 13.69 10.66
N VAL A 188 -3.42 13.59 11.58
CA VAL A 188 -3.52 12.47 12.52
C VAL A 188 -4.70 11.58 12.20
N TYR A 189 -4.41 10.29 12.05
CA TYR A 189 -5.41 9.24 11.97
C TYR A 189 -5.39 8.42 13.25
N PHE A 190 -6.57 7.96 13.65
CA PHE A 190 -6.76 7.22 14.89
C PHE A 190 -7.10 5.75 14.62
N SER A 191 -6.50 4.87 15.43
CA SER A 191 -6.84 3.46 15.50
C SER A 191 -6.81 2.96 16.95
N ASN A 192 -7.79 2.13 17.33
CA ASN A 192 -7.90 1.53 18.66
C ASN A 192 -7.90 -0.01 18.65
N SER A 193 -7.77 -0.62 17.48
CA SER A 193 -7.80 -2.08 17.32
C SER A 193 -6.87 -2.52 16.20
N ILE A 194 -6.39 -3.77 16.24
CA ILE A 194 -5.51 -4.31 15.20
C ILE A 194 -6.16 -4.24 13.82
N PHE A 195 -7.47 -4.51 13.73
CA PHE A 195 -8.21 -4.40 12.48
C PHE A 195 -8.23 -2.95 11.95
N SER A 196 -8.62 -1.99 12.79
CA SER A 196 -8.65 -0.58 12.39
C SER A 196 -7.26 -0.05 12.07
N PHE A 197 -6.22 -0.55 12.74
CA PHE A 197 -4.82 -0.23 12.47
C PHE A 197 -4.43 -0.56 11.03
N HIS A 198 -4.67 -1.80 10.60
CA HIS A 198 -4.34 -2.22 9.24
C HIS A 198 -5.16 -1.47 8.19
N SER A 199 -6.45 -1.23 8.45
CA SER A 199 -7.31 -0.49 7.54
C SER A 199 -6.83 0.95 7.35
N ARG A 200 -6.55 1.66 8.45
CA ARG A 200 -6.10 3.06 8.44
C ARG A 200 -4.70 3.21 7.86
N LEU A 201 -3.80 2.30 8.21
CA LEU A 201 -2.46 2.28 7.62
C LEU A 201 -2.52 2.13 6.10
N GLN A 202 -3.35 1.22 5.58
CA GLN A 202 -3.52 1.04 4.14
C GLN A 202 -4.12 2.28 3.48
N GLU A 203 -5.14 2.89 4.11
CA GLU A 203 -5.77 4.11 3.61
C GLU A 203 -4.77 5.27 3.52
N MET A 204 -3.98 5.49 4.57
CA MET A 204 -2.95 6.54 4.61
C MET A 204 -1.88 6.31 3.55
N VAL A 205 -1.42 5.06 3.38
CA VAL A 205 -0.42 4.70 2.38
C VAL A 205 -0.95 4.95 0.96
N ASN A 206 -2.18 4.54 0.68
CA ASN A 206 -2.82 4.81 -0.61
C ASN A 206 -2.96 6.33 -0.86
N TYR A 207 -3.31 7.09 0.18
CA TYR A 207 -3.38 8.55 0.11
C TYR A 207 -2.01 9.17 -0.21
N LEU A 208 -0.95 8.77 0.50
CA LEU A 208 0.43 9.23 0.28
C LEU A 208 0.92 8.95 -1.15
N GLN A 209 0.58 7.78 -1.69
CA GLN A 209 0.89 7.42 -3.08
C GLN A 209 0.17 8.34 -4.07
N ASN A 210 -1.10 8.64 -3.82
CA ASN A 210 -1.90 9.48 -4.70
C ASN A 210 -1.43 10.94 -4.68
N ILE A 211 -1.18 11.53 -3.50
CA ILE A 211 -0.71 12.92 -3.42
C ILE A 211 0.68 13.09 -4.02
N SER A 212 1.58 12.11 -3.85
CA SER A 212 2.92 12.15 -4.45
C SER A 212 2.85 12.10 -5.97
N ALA A 213 1.91 11.35 -6.53
CA ALA A 213 1.66 11.31 -7.97
C ALA A 213 1.08 12.62 -8.51
N VAL A 214 0.23 13.30 -7.73
CA VAL A 214 -0.43 14.56 -8.12
C VAL A 214 0.51 15.76 -8.00
N LEU A 215 1.29 15.84 -6.93
CA LEU A 215 2.11 17.01 -6.63
C LEU A 215 3.45 17.01 -7.36
N GLY A 216 3.84 15.91 -8.00
CA GLY A 216 5.13 15.77 -8.69
C GLY A 216 6.34 15.96 -7.76
N THR A 217 6.10 16.06 -6.46
CA THR A 217 7.09 16.21 -5.42
C THR A 217 7.80 14.88 -5.26
N LYS A 218 9.00 14.80 -5.85
CA LYS A 218 10.01 13.88 -5.34
C LYS A 218 10.29 14.26 -3.89
N PRO A 219 10.23 13.32 -2.93
CA PRO A 219 10.97 13.51 -1.68
C PRO A 219 12.47 13.56 -1.95
#